data_AF-A0A960IEP5-F1
#
_entry.id   AF-A0A960IEP5-F1
#
_cell.length_a   1.000
_cell.length_b   1.000
_cell.length_c   1.000
_cell.angle_alpha   90.00
_cell.angle_beta   90.00
_cell.angle_gamma   90.00
#
_symmetry.space_group_name_H-M   'P 1'
#
loop_
_entity.id
_entity.type
_entity.pdbx_description
1 polymer ?
#
loop_
_entity_poly.entity_id
_entity_poly.type
_entity_poly.pdbx_seq_one_letter_code
_entity_poly.pdbx_strand_id
1 'polypeptide(L)'
;GGWVAWGAVPTDGPLGTTVDRLWRQLSLLWCTLVTDGGCDPVRLRTQAMITPACGLFHHGVTQAEHVATFTGRLAERLLDQAIGVRLQVGA
;
A
#
# COMPACT_ATOMS: atom_id res chain seq x y z
N GLY A 1 -18.31 -7.24 -4.07
CA GLY A 1 -17.03 -6.50 -4.13
C GLY A 1 -15.91 -7.37 -3.56
N GLY A 2 -14.67 -7.18 -4.00
CA GLY A 2 -13.50 -7.95 -3.55
C GLY A 2 -12.38 -7.07 -2.98
N TRP A 3 -11.25 -7.69 -2.64
CA TRP A 3 -10.05 -7.02 -2.14
C TRP A 3 -9.04 -6.78 -3.25
N VAL A 4 -8.27 -5.69 -3.14
CA VAL A 4 -7.14 -5.40 -4.04
C VAL A 4 -5.83 -5.50 -3.27
N ALA A 5 -4.91 -6.34 -3.74
CA ALA A 5 -3.53 -6.40 -3.27
C ALA A 5 -2.68 -5.41 -4.06
N TRP A 6 -2.15 -4.39 -3.39
CA TRP A 6 -1.29 -3.38 -3.99
C TRP A 6 0.16 -3.76 -3.80
N GLY A 7 0.84 -4.08 -4.90
CA GLY A 7 2.29 -4.28 -4.97
C GLY A 7 3.07 -2.98 -4.74
N ALA A 8 2.88 -2.36 -3.59
CA ALA A 8 3.30 -1.00 -3.28
C ALA A 8 4.74 -0.92 -2.75
N VAL A 9 5.35 -2.06 -2.42
CA VAL A 9 6.75 -2.14 -2.00
C VAL A 9 7.58 -2.74 -3.14
N PRO A 10 8.52 -2.00 -3.74
CA PRO A 10 9.38 -2.51 -4.80
C PRO A 10 10.16 -3.75 -4.37
N THR A 11 10.43 -4.64 -5.33
CA THR A 11 11.26 -5.84 -5.13
C THR A 11 12.48 -5.83 -6.05
N ASP A 12 12.72 -4.72 -6.74
CA ASP A 12 13.80 -4.50 -7.68
C ASP A 12 14.65 -3.30 -7.22
N GLY A 13 15.97 -3.49 -7.25
CA GLY A 13 16.92 -2.46 -6.86
C GLY A 13 17.05 -2.22 -5.35
N PRO A 14 17.93 -1.30 -4.93
CA PRO A 14 18.10 -0.95 -3.54
C PRO A 14 16.82 -0.29 -3.01
N LEU A 15 16.30 -0.81 -1.89
CA LEU A 15 15.25 -0.17 -1.08
C LEU A 15 15.81 1.08 -0.39
N GLY A 16 16.17 2.11 -1.16
CA GLY A 16 16.53 3.44 -0.66
C GLY A 16 15.31 4.33 -0.39
N THR A 17 14.12 3.75 -0.33
CA THR A 17 12.84 4.45 -0.32
C THR A 17 12.23 4.38 1.09
N THR A 18 11.76 5.49 1.64
CA THR A 18 11.09 5.54 2.95
C THR A 18 9.61 5.14 2.84
N VAL A 19 9.00 4.71 3.95
CA VAL A 19 7.55 4.37 4.00
C VAL A 19 6.68 5.56 3.59
N ASP A 20 7.06 6.79 3.97
CA ASP A 20 6.34 8.00 3.55
C ASP A 20 6.34 8.19 2.03
N ARG A 21 7.45 7.87 1.37
CA ARG A 21 7.53 7.95 -0.09
C ARG A 21 6.66 6.89 -0.75
N LEU A 22 6.69 5.64 -0.28
CA LEU A 22 5.81 4.58 -0.78
C LEU A 22 4.34 4.95 -0.60
N TRP A 23 3.99 5.47 0.58
CA TRP A 23 2.63 5.93 0.87
C TRP A 23 2.18 7.05 -0.07
N ARG A 24 3.05 8.04 -0.32
CA ARG A 24 2.76 9.13 -1.25
C ARG A 24 2.51 8.60 -2.67
N GLN A 25 3.32 7.65 -3.14
CA GLN A 25 3.13 7.04 -4.46
C GLN A 25 1.80 6.30 -4.57
N LEU A 26 1.47 5.47 -3.57
CA LEU A 26 0.18 4.75 -3.54
C LEU A 26 -1.01 5.71 -3.47
N SER A 27 -0.90 6.77 -2.66
CA SER A 27 -1.94 7.79 -2.53
C SER A 27 -2.18 8.52 -3.85
N LEU A 28 -1.12 8.86 -4.59
CA LEU A 28 -1.23 9.49 -5.90
C LEU A 28 -1.92 8.57 -6.91
N LEU A 29 -1.56 7.28 -6.93
CA LEU A 29 -2.23 6.29 -7.78
C LEU A 29 -3.73 6.21 -7.47
N TRP A 30 -4.11 6.16 -6.19
CA TRP A 30 -5.51 6.17 -5.80
C TRP A 30 -6.23 7.46 -6.20
N CYS A 31 -5.59 8.63 -6.05
CA CYS A 31 -6.15 9.89 -6.53
C CYS A 31 -6.43 9.83 -8.03
N THR A 32 -5.49 9.31 -8.85
CA THR A 32 -5.71 9.12 -10.29
C THR A 32 -6.88 8.18 -10.56
N LEU A 33 -6.97 7.05 -9.86
CA LEU A 33 -8.09 6.11 -10.03
C LEU A 33 -9.45 6.70 -9.63
N VAL A 34 -9.48 7.60 -8.65
CA VAL A 34 -10.70 8.33 -8.25
C VAL A 34 -11.06 9.37 -9.31
N THR A 35 -10.12 10.25 -9.68
CA THR A 35 -10.37 11.38 -10.57
C THR A 35 -10.66 10.94 -12.00
N ASP A 36 -9.85 10.01 -12.53
CA ASP A 36 -9.91 9.62 -13.94
C ASP A 36 -10.71 8.33 -14.13
N GLY A 37 -10.73 7.45 -13.12
CA GLY A 37 -11.38 6.15 -13.17
C GLY A 37 -12.72 6.07 -12.44
N GLY A 38 -13.16 7.14 -11.75
CA GLY A 38 -14.41 7.16 -10.98
C GLY A 38 -14.47 6.14 -9.84
N CYS A 39 -13.30 5.66 -9.36
CA CYS A 39 -13.24 4.67 -8.29
C CYS A 39 -13.71 5.27 -6.95
N ASP A 40 -14.38 4.46 -6.13
CA ASP A 40 -14.80 4.86 -4.79
C ASP A 40 -13.58 5.01 -3.84
N PRO A 41 -13.30 6.22 -3.31
CA PRO A 41 -12.14 6.47 -2.47
C PRO A 41 -12.19 5.74 -1.12
N VAL A 42 -13.38 5.43 -0.60
CA VAL A 42 -13.55 4.67 0.65
C VAL A 42 -13.19 3.22 0.41
N ARG A 43 -13.67 2.63 -0.69
CA ARG A 43 -13.38 1.22 -1.02
C ARG A 43 -11.91 1.00 -1.36
N LEU A 44 -11.25 1.95 -2.04
CA LEU A 44 -9.81 1.86 -2.32
C LEU A 44 -8.95 1.75 -1.05
N ARG A 45 -9.41 2.29 0.09
CA ARG A 45 -8.70 2.23 1.38
C ARG A 45 -9.16 1.06 2.26
N THR A 46 -10.47 0.77 2.26
CA THR A 46 -11.06 -0.22 3.16
C THR A 46 -11.10 -1.64 2.60
N GLN A 47 -10.82 -1.82 1.31
CA GLN A 47 -10.72 -3.12 0.63
C GLN A 47 -9.34 -3.32 -0.02
N ALA A 48 -8.28 -2.93 0.70
CA ALA A 48 -6.91 -2.97 0.23
C ALA A 48 -6.01 -3.83 1.12
N MET A 49 -5.06 -4.51 0.49
CA MET A 49 -3.92 -5.16 1.14
C MET A 49 -2.64 -4.59 0.56
N ILE A 50 -1.60 -4.47 1.38
CA ILE A 50 -0.26 -4.09 0.92
C ILE A 50 0.57 -5.35 0.72
N THR A 51 1.24 -5.44 -0.43
CA THR A 51 2.14 -6.53 -0.76
C THR A 51 3.46 -6.00 -1.33
N PRO A 52 4.50 -6.83 -1.36
CA PRO A 52 5.60 -6.63 -2.28
C PRO A 52 5.09 -6.62 -3.73
N ALA A 53 5.80 -5.94 -4.61
CA ALA A 53 5.49 -5.85 -6.04
C ALA A 53 5.58 -7.20 -6.75
N CYS A 54 6.45 -8.10 -6.28
CA CYS A 54 6.63 -9.46 -6.80
C CYS A 54 7.11 -10.42 -5.70
N GLY A 55 7.34 -11.68 -6.06
CA GLY A 55 7.91 -12.68 -5.16
C GLY A 55 9.37 -12.39 -4.80
N LEU A 56 9.80 -12.87 -3.63
CA LEU A 56 11.13 -12.62 -3.07
C LEU A 56 12.14 -13.74 -3.36
N PHE A 57 11.85 -14.66 -4.28
CA PHE A 57 12.64 -15.88 -4.53
C PHE A 57 14.14 -15.64 -4.77
N HIS A 58 14.52 -14.56 -5.45
CA HIS A 58 15.93 -14.24 -5.76
C HIS A 58 16.63 -13.38 -4.69
N HIS A 59 15.97 -13.08 -3.56
CA HIS A 59 16.54 -12.21 -2.52
C HIS A 59 17.27 -13.03 -1.46
N GLY A 60 18.38 -12.50 -0.94
CA GLY A 60 18.94 -12.97 0.32
C GLY A 60 18.02 -12.64 1.50
N VAL A 61 18.12 -13.40 2.59
CA VAL A 61 17.23 -13.28 3.77
C VAL A 61 17.12 -11.84 4.28
N THR A 62 18.25 -11.15 4.47
CA THR A 62 18.25 -9.76 4.95
C THR A 62 17.51 -8.79 4.01
N GLN A 63 17.61 -9.00 2.69
CA GLN A 63 16.86 -8.18 1.75
C GLN A 63 15.36 -8.51 1.78
N ALA A 64 15.01 -9.79 1.91
CA ALA A 64 13.62 -10.22 2.04
C ALA A 64 12.98 -9.69 3.33
N GLU A 65 13.69 -9.73 4.46
CA GLU A 65 13.28 -9.12 5.74
C GLU A 65 13.08 -7.61 5.61
N HIS A 66 13.95 -6.94 4.87
CA HIS A 66 13.84 -5.50 4.63
C HIS A 66 12.57 -5.17 3.82
N VAL A 67 12.29 -5.91 2.74
CA VAL A 67 11.03 -5.77 1.97
C VAL A 67 9.81 -6.05 2.85
N ALA A 68 9.85 -7.13 3.63
CA ALA A 68 8.76 -7.52 4.52
C ALA A 68 8.48 -6.45 5.59
N THR A 69 9.54 -5.87 6.16
CA THR A 69 9.44 -4.77 7.14
C THR A 69 8.75 -3.55 6.55
N PHE A 70 9.11 -3.15 5.34
CA PHE A 70 8.47 -2.02 4.66
C PHE A 70 7.02 -2.31 4.27
N THR A 71 6.73 -3.55 3.88
CA THR A 71 5.37 -4.03 3.60
C THR A 71 4.50 -3.90 4.84
N GLY A 72 4.97 -4.38 6.00
CA GLY A 72 4.27 -4.28 7.27
C GLY A 72 4.02 -2.83 7.69
N ARG A 73 5.04 -1.98 7.65
CA ARG A 73 4.91 -0.56 8.02
C ARG A 73 3.94 0.21 7.13
N LEU A 74 3.94 -0.07 5.83
CA LEU A 74 3.00 0.56 4.91
C LEU A 74 1.57 0.03 5.12
N ALA A 75 1.42 -1.25 5.50
CA ALA A 75 0.13 -1.84 5.87
C ALA A 75 -0.44 -1.25 7.16
N GLU A 76 0.39 -0.99 8.18
CA GLU A 76 0.01 -0.30 9.42
C GLU A 76 -0.56 1.09 9.09
N ARG A 77 0.12 1.85 8.23
CA ARG A 77 -0.37 3.16 7.78
C ARG A 77 -1.70 3.08 7.02
N LEU A 78 -1.89 2.05 6.19
CA LEU A 78 -3.16 1.80 5.52
C LEU A 78 -4.28 1.54 6.55
N LEU A 79 -4.00 0.73 7.57
CA LEU A 79 -4.96 0.44 8.63
C LEU A 79 -5.42 1.72 9.35
N ASP A 80 -4.49 2.59 9.75
CA ASP A 80 -4.81 3.87 10.38
C ASP A 80 -5.75 4.73 9.51
N GLN A 81 -5.48 4.77 8.21
CA GLN A 81 -6.29 5.53 7.25
C GLN A 81 -7.66 4.88 7.02
N ALA A 82 -7.74 3.56 6.96
CA ALA A 82 -9.00 2.84 6.81
C ALA A 82 -9.91 3.01 8.02
N ILE A 83 -9.34 3.05 9.23
CA ILE A 83 -10.08 3.38 10.47
C ILE A 83 -10.56 4.83 10.42
N GLY A 84 -9.68 5.78 10.12
CA GLY A 84 -10.04 7.21 10.04
C GLY A 84 -11.20 7.49 9.07
N VAL A 85 -11.18 6.87 7.88
CA VAL A 85 -12.26 7.01 6.90
C VAL A 85 -13.58 6.44 7.41
N ARG A 86 -13.57 5.29 8.08
CA ARG A 86 -14.80 4.70 8.64
C ARG A 86 -15.43 5.55 9.72
N LEU A 87 -14.62 6.19 10.56
CA LEU A 87 -15.11 7.11 11.60
C LEU A 87 -15.77 8.36 11.00
N GLN A 88 -15.24 8.89 9.88
CA GLN A 88 -15.82 10.05 9.19
C GLN A 88 -17.15 9.77 8.49
N VAL A 89 -17.35 8.54 7.99
CA VAL A 89 -18.59 8.15 7.29
C VAL A 89 -19.72 7.81 8.27
N GLY A 90 -19.40 7.46 9.52
CA GLY A 90 -20.38 7.12 10.55
C GLY A 90 -20.79 8.28 11.48
N ALA A 91 -20.28 9.49 11.25
CA ALA A 91 -20.56 10.70 12.03
C ALA A 91 -21.65 11.58 11.40
#